data_AF-G3JKW2-F1
#
_entry.id   AF-G3JKW2-F1
#
_cell.length_a   1.000
_cell.length_b   1.000
_cell.length_c   1.000
_cell.angle_alpha   90.00
_cell.angle_beta   90.00
_cell.angle_gamma   90.00
#
_symmetry.space_group_name_H-M   'P 1'
#
loop_
_entity.id
_entity.type
_entity.pdbx_description
1 polymer ?
#
loop_
_entity_poly.entity_id
_entity_poly.type
_entity_poly.pdbx_seq_one_letter_code
_entity_poly.pdbx_strand_id
1 'polypeptide(L)'
;MAEETPDLFDYQDLGHRFQAEIQARFLPLCSEEEKSHVTTYLMPMVKFVASTVAPSRHNLVKGPVPSGCPETLRWAVACFVFGTDRIMASLRFGDWVRANQELLEKFRLEKGACLPMPKSPSRTSLVGEKRRTSGAHTGAGEEEDDEERSKRRKMNPINSQSLHRQIALESSEAEMIARESTVASREAEMKIRESTVASREAEMKIREDTLQSRDIELSNVKSALDDRQADLGIRTTALESREVELQKRADILQSRDIELSNVKSALDNREADLGTRAAALESSEADLQKRGIALQSSAAELDECARHLQSRKTALDSTKVLLDKREAEMQSRETTLANLETSLNTRADGSGTPEANLGHRGAACDAQLESGQKQERHESEAITLAQPSNPLVDDYISSYDECYDRAILGINAIRVLMDDAVGGIQNEKYRRGLEEEFKEAGHSLTSATNRGWKIFRLLAGK
;
A
#
# COMPACT_ATOMS: atom_id res chain seq x y z
N MET A 1 -56.34 -31.01 53.04
CA MET A 1 -56.36 -30.17 51.82
C MET A 1 -54.92 -29.98 51.40
N ALA A 2 -54.61 -29.94 50.10
CA ALA A 2 -53.24 -29.70 49.65
C ALA A 2 -52.93 -28.20 49.78
N GLU A 3 -51.71 -27.86 50.19
CA GLU A 3 -51.21 -26.48 50.16
C GLU A 3 -50.69 -26.19 48.74
N GLU A 4 -51.28 -25.20 48.06
CA GLU A 4 -50.77 -24.72 46.78
C GLU A 4 -49.50 -23.90 47.02
N THR A 5 -48.35 -24.46 46.63
CA THR A 5 -47.07 -23.74 46.66
C THR A 5 -47.10 -22.58 45.65
N PRO A 6 -46.74 -21.34 46.03
CA PRO A 6 -46.72 -20.21 45.10
C PRO A 6 -45.78 -20.44 43.93
N ASP A 7 -46.18 -20.00 42.73
CA ASP A 7 -45.41 -20.16 41.47
C ASP A 7 -43.93 -19.82 41.63
N LEU A 8 -43.07 -20.84 41.42
CA LEU A 8 -41.63 -20.66 41.35
C LEU A 8 -41.27 -20.07 39.97
N PHE A 9 -41.38 -18.75 39.85
CA PHE A 9 -41.07 -18.02 38.63
C PHE A 9 -39.70 -18.42 38.04
N ASP A 10 -39.68 -18.86 36.78
CA ASP A 10 -38.46 -19.33 36.14
C ASP A 10 -37.55 -18.17 35.70
N TYR A 11 -36.50 -17.94 36.48
CA TYR A 11 -35.46 -16.95 36.19
C TYR A 11 -34.44 -17.42 35.14
N GLN A 12 -34.39 -18.73 34.83
CA GLN A 12 -33.54 -19.29 33.78
C GLN A 12 -34.20 -19.10 32.40
N ASP A 13 -35.50 -19.36 32.26
CA ASP A 13 -36.28 -18.95 31.07
C ASP A 13 -36.12 -17.45 30.80
N LEU A 14 -36.31 -16.61 31.83
CA LEU A 14 -36.12 -15.17 31.72
C LEU A 14 -34.72 -14.82 31.20
N GLY A 15 -33.67 -15.49 31.70
CA GLY A 15 -32.30 -15.32 31.23
C GLY A 15 -32.13 -15.66 29.75
N HIS A 16 -32.63 -16.82 29.32
CA HIS A 16 -32.57 -17.24 27.91
C HIS A 16 -33.35 -16.31 26.98
N ARG A 17 -34.51 -15.82 27.41
CA ARG A 17 -35.33 -14.86 26.63
C ARG A 17 -34.65 -13.50 26.48
N PHE A 18 -34.00 -12.97 27.53
CA PHE A 18 -33.18 -11.76 27.38
C PHE A 18 -31.98 -11.98 26.46
N GLN A 19 -31.35 -13.16 26.47
CA GLN A 19 -30.27 -13.49 25.53
C GLN A 19 -30.78 -13.56 24.07
N ALA A 20 -31.96 -14.14 23.84
CA ALA A 20 -32.60 -14.16 22.52
C ALA A 20 -32.96 -12.75 22.02
N GLU A 21 -33.50 -11.88 22.87
CA GLU A 21 -33.79 -10.47 22.54
C GLU A 21 -32.51 -9.68 22.21
N ILE A 22 -31.41 -9.93 22.93
CA ILE A 22 -30.09 -9.36 22.60
C ILE A 22 -29.64 -9.83 21.20
N GLN A 23 -29.78 -11.12 20.89
CA GLN A 23 -29.44 -11.64 19.56
C GLN A 23 -30.33 -11.06 18.45
N ALA A 24 -31.63 -10.91 18.70
CA ALA A 24 -32.61 -10.47 17.70
C ALA A 24 -32.64 -8.95 17.45
N ARG A 25 -32.42 -8.12 18.47
CA ARG A 25 -32.58 -6.65 18.39
C ARG A 25 -31.32 -5.85 18.73
N PHE A 26 -30.44 -6.33 19.60
CA PHE A 26 -29.23 -5.59 19.99
C PHE A 26 -28.04 -5.87 19.05
N LEU A 27 -27.74 -7.14 18.76
CA LEU A 27 -26.63 -7.50 17.86
C LEU A 27 -26.71 -6.87 16.45
N PRO A 28 -27.90 -6.67 15.83
CA PRO A 28 -27.99 -5.96 14.54
C PRO A 28 -27.59 -4.48 14.58
N LEU A 29 -27.44 -3.88 15.76
CA LEU A 29 -27.02 -2.48 15.95
C LEU A 29 -25.51 -2.35 16.24
N CYS A 30 -24.78 -3.48 16.25
CA CYS A 30 -23.36 -3.59 16.56
C CYS A 30 -22.52 -3.85 15.29
N SER A 31 -21.25 -3.42 15.30
CA SER A 31 -20.23 -3.91 14.35
C SER A 31 -19.91 -5.39 14.61
N GLU A 32 -19.22 -6.08 13.68
CA GLU A 32 -18.83 -7.48 13.88
C GLU A 32 -17.92 -7.70 15.11
N GLU A 33 -17.03 -6.74 15.40
CA GLU A 33 -16.21 -6.74 16.62
C GLU A 33 -17.07 -6.59 17.88
N GLU A 34 -18.01 -5.64 17.87
CA GLU A 34 -18.96 -5.46 18.98
C GLU A 34 -19.85 -6.70 19.17
N LYS A 35 -20.32 -7.34 18.10
CA LYS A 35 -21.08 -8.60 18.17
C LYS A 35 -20.26 -9.72 18.82
N SER A 36 -18.98 -9.85 18.45
CA SER A 36 -18.06 -10.80 19.07
C SER A 36 -17.92 -10.54 20.57
N HIS A 37 -17.71 -9.28 20.98
CA HIS A 37 -17.60 -8.90 22.38
C HIS A 37 -18.89 -9.11 23.19
N VAL A 38 -20.06 -8.78 22.63
CA VAL A 38 -21.36 -9.05 23.28
C VAL A 38 -21.56 -10.55 23.48
N THR A 39 -21.37 -11.34 22.42
CA THR A 39 -21.63 -12.80 22.43
C THR A 39 -20.68 -13.52 23.38
N THR A 40 -19.39 -13.18 23.35
CA THR A 40 -18.35 -13.86 24.13
C THR A 40 -18.36 -13.45 25.61
N TYR A 41 -18.53 -12.16 25.91
CA TYR A 41 -18.31 -11.63 27.26
C TYR A 41 -19.57 -11.18 27.99
N LEU A 42 -20.51 -10.51 27.32
CA LEU A 42 -21.66 -9.89 27.98
C LEU A 42 -22.87 -10.83 28.08
N MET A 43 -23.15 -11.59 27.03
CA MET A 43 -24.29 -12.53 26.97
C MET A 43 -24.23 -13.60 28.09
N PRO A 44 -23.07 -14.18 28.46
CA PRO A 44 -22.98 -15.09 29.62
C PRO A 44 -23.26 -14.44 30.98
N MET A 45 -23.20 -13.10 31.08
CA MET A 45 -23.52 -12.33 32.30
C MET A 45 -25.02 -12.03 32.43
N VAL A 46 -25.83 -12.29 31.40
CA VAL A 46 -27.29 -12.11 31.41
C VAL A 46 -27.94 -13.34 32.03
N LYS A 47 -27.92 -13.40 33.37
CA LYS A 47 -28.43 -14.52 34.18
C LYS A 47 -29.14 -13.98 35.41
N PHE A 48 -30.43 -14.24 35.50
CA PHE A 48 -31.27 -13.73 36.58
C PHE A 48 -31.46 -14.73 37.71
N VAL A 49 -31.66 -14.19 38.90
CA VAL A 49 -32.27 -14.82 40.07
C VAL A 49 -33.07 -13.73 40.80
N ALA A 50 -33.96 -14.08 41.72
CA ALA A 50 -34.81 -13.12 42.44
C ALA A 50 -34.04 -11.95 43.12
N SER A 51 -32.76 -12.14 43.46
CA SER A 51 -31.90 -11.11 44.05
C SER A 51 -31.23 -10.18 43.03
N THR A 52 -31.14 -10.54 41.75
CA THR A 52 -30.41 -9.80 40.68
C THR A 52 -31.31 -9.13 39.64
N VAL A 53 -32.65 -9.24 39.76
CA VAL A 53 -33.64 -8.55 38.89
C VAL A 53 -33.53 -7.01 38.93
N ALA A 54 -32.88 -6.46 39.96
CA ALA A 54 -32.56 -5.03 40.04
C ALA A 54 -31.19 -4.74 39.39
N PRO A 55 -31.05 -3.69 38.54
CA PRO A 55 -29.77 -3.36 37.90
C PRO A 55 -28.64 -3.18 38.91
N SER A 56 -28.96 -2.55 40.05
CA SER A 56 -28.03 -2.30 41.17
C SER A 56 -27.52 -3.56 41.90
N ARG A 57 -27.97 -4.76 41.48
CA ARG A 57 -27.54 -6.06 41.99
C ARG A 57 -27.11 -7.04 40.89
N HIS A 58 -27.22 -6.68 39.61
CA HIS A 58 -26.95 -7.59 38.50
C HIS A 58 -25.47 -7.59 38.06
N ASN A 59 -24.96 -8.76 37.68
CA ASN A 59 -23.55 -8.94 37.30
C ASN A 59 -23.16 -8.10 36.08
N LEU A 60 -24.06 -7.94 35.10
CA LEU A 60 -23.83 -7.07 33.94
C LEU A 60 -23.50 -5.61 34.34
N VAL A 61 -23.97 -5.12 35.49
CA VAL A 61 -23.67 -3.76 36.01
C VAL A 61 -22.54 -3.77 37.05
N LYS A 62 -22.33 -4.87 37.78
CA LYS A 62 -21.40 -4.94 38.93
C LYS A 62 -20.12 -5.76 38.78
N GLY A 63 -20.07 -6.70 37.83
CA GLY A 63 -18.88 -7.52 37.60
C GLY A 63 -17.69 -6.71 37.08
N PRO A 64 -16.47 -7.28 37.07
CA PRO A 64 -15.37 -6.70 36.31
C PRO A 64 -15.72 -6.65 34.82
N VAL A 65 -15.24 -5.63 34.10
CA VAL A 65 -15.24 -5.64 32.63
C VAL A 65 -14.11 -6.57 32.18
N PRO A 66 -14.35 -7.59 31.34
CA PRO A 66 -13.26 -8.34 30.71
C PRO A 66 -12.43 -7.40 29.82
N SER A 67 -11.11 -7.49 29.86
CA SER A 67 -10.20 -6.47 29.30
C SER A 67 -10.28 -6.24 27.79
N GLY A 68 -10.95 -7.12 27.03
CA GLY A 68 -11.24 -6.92 25.60
C GLY A 68 -12.61 -6.31 25.30
N CYS A 69 -13.49 -6.11 26.28
CA CYS A 69 -14.86 -5.63 26.05
C CYS A 69 -14.97 -4.12 26.35
N PRO A 70 -15.40 -3.27 25.39
CA PRO A 70 -15.60 -1.84 25.65
C PRO A 70 -16.65 -1.58 26.74
N GLU A 71 -16.36 -0.65 27.66
CA GLU A 71 -17.30 -0.32 28.74
C GLU A 71 -18.61 0.29 28.19
N THR A 72 -18.52 1.05 27.10
CA THR A 72 -19.68 1.59 26.36
C THR A 72 -20.65 0.49 25.92
N LEU A 73 -20.13 -0.60 25.36
CA LEU A 73 -20.89 -1.74 24.89
C LEU A 73 -21.54 -2.51 26.06
N ARG A 74 -20.82 -2.64 27.17
CA ARG A 74 -21.36 -3.17 28.44
C ARG A 74 -22.57 -2.35 28.92
N TRP A 75 -22.43 -1.03 28.98
CA TRP A 75 -23.50 -0.14 29.43
C TRP A 75 -24.68 -0.10 28.44
N ALA A 76 -24.43 -0.22 27.15
CA ALA A 76 -25.48 -0.34 26.13
C ALA A 76 -26.31 -1.63 26.31
N VAL A 77 -25.67 -2.80 26.49
CA VAL A 77 -26.41 -4.05 26.80
C VAL A 77 -27.14 -3.95 28.14
N ALA A 78 -26.54 -3.32 29.16
CA ALA A 78 -27.21 -3.12 30.45
C ALA A 78 -28.46 -2.24 30.31
N CYS A 79 -28.38 -1.13 29.56
CA CYS A 79 -29.49 -0.24 29.29
C CYS A 79 -30.58 -0.94 28.46
N PHE A 80 -30.22 -1.75 27.46
CA PHE A 80 -31.17 -2.58 26.70
C PHE A 80 -31.94 -3.56 27.60
N VAL A 81 -31.24 -4.28 28.48
CA VAL A 81 -31.81 -5.29 29.38
C VAL A 81 -32.68 -4.68 30.48
N PHE A 82 -32.30 -3.52 31.03
CA PHE A 82 -32.96 -2.95 32.22
C PHE A 82 -33.84 -1.72 31.95
N GLY A 83 -33.72 -1.10 30.79
CA GLY A 83 -34.26 0.21 30.45
C GLY A 83 -33.30 1.34 30.84
N THR A 84 -33.05 2.25 29.90
CA THR A 84 -32.19 3.44 30.11
C THR A 84 -32.66 4.26 31.31
N ASP A 85 -33.96 4.58 31.39
CA ASP A 85 -34.58 5.33 32.50
C ASP A 85 -34.29 4.66 33.87
N ARG A 86 -34.33 3.33 33.93
CA ARG A 86 -34.15 2.54 35.16
C ARG A 86 -32.70 2.51 35.64
N ILE A 87 -31.72 2.62 34.74
CA ILE A 87 -30.31 2.77 35.11
C ILE A 87 -30.00 4.23 35.45
N MET A 88 -30.52 5.20 34.69
CA MET A 88 -30.38 6.63 35.01
C MET A 88 -30.93 6.97 36.40
N ALA A 89 -32.06 6.39 36.81
CA ALA A 89 -32.62 6.54 38.15
C ALA A 89 -31.74 5.94 39.28
N SER A 90 -30.63 5.26 38.97
CA SER A 90 -29.78 4.61 39.97
C SER A 90 -28.63 5.51 40.45
N LEU A 91 -28.68 5.92 41.73
CA LEU A 91 -27.66 6.72 42.44
C LEU A 91 -26.21 6.17 42.46
N ARG A 92 -25.96 4.97 41.91
CA ARG A 92 -24.61 4.37 41.81
C ARG A 92 -24.11 4.16 40.39
N PHE A 93 -24.99 4.30 39.39
CA PHE A 93 -24.77 3.76 38.05
C PHE A 93 -25.35 4.66 36.93
N GLY A 94 -26.28 5.55 37.27
CA GLY A 94 -26.88 6.50 36.32
C GLY A 94 -25.95 7.64 35.90
N ASP A 95 -24.90 7.94 36.66
CA ASP A 95 -23.95 9.03 36.33
C ASP A 95 -23.13 8.73 35.09
N TRP A 96 -22.66 7.48 34.93
CA TRP A 96 -21.98 7.04 33.71
C TRP A 96 -22.92 7.16 32.49
N VAL A 97 -24.16 6.71 32.62
CA VAL A 97 -25.16 6.74 31.53
C VAL A 97 -25.57 8.17 31.17
N ARG A 98 -25.69 9.08 32.16
CA ARG A 98 -25.89 10.52 31.92
C ARG A 98 -24.71 11.14 31.18
N ALA A 99 -23.48 10.84 31.58
CA ALA A 99 -22.28 11.45 31.02
C ALA A 99 -21.94 10.95 29.60
N ASN A 100 -22.41 9.76 29.22
CA ASN A 100 -22.08 9.10 27.95
C ASN A 100 -23.30 8.92 27.03
N GLN A 101 -24.33 9.75 27.17
CA GLN A 101 -25.60 9.57 26.45
C GLN A 101 -25.41 9.55 24.92
N GLU A 102 -24.61 10.46 24.36
CA GLU A 102 -24.30 10.54 22.92
C GLU A 102 -23.70 9.23 22.38
N LEU A 103 -22.84 8.57 23.16
CA LEU A 103 -22.24 7.28 22.79
C LEU A 103 -23.25 6.12 22.83
N LEU A 104 -24.32 6.25 23.61
CA LEU A 104 -25.40 5.27 23.70
C LEU A 104 -26.49 5.46 22.63
N GLU A 105 -26.66 6.67 22.08
CA GLU A 105 -27.64 6.96 21.03
C GLU A 105 -27.40 6.15 19.74
N LYS A 106 -26.13 5.78 19.46
CA LYS A 106 -25.76 4.79 18.42
C LYS A 106 -26.63 3.52 18.47
N PHE A 107 -26.88 3.01 19.68
CA PHE A 107 -27.58 1.75 19.92
C PHE A 107 -29.11 1.91 20.01
N ARG A 108 -29.66 3.11 19.72
CA ARG A 108 -31.11 3.40 19.59
C ARG A 108 -31.96 2.82 20.73
N LEU A 109 -31.46 2.95 21.95
CA LEU A 109 -31.97 2.22 23.11
C LEU A 109 -33.34 2.73 23.58
N GLU A 110 -34.22 1.79 23.93
CA GLU A 110 -35.54 2.08 24.47
C GLU A 110 -35.46 2.60 25.92
N LYS A 111 -36.50 3.33 26.32
CA LYS A 111 -36.65 3.84 27.69
C LYS A 111 -36.94 2.73 28.71
N GLY A 112 -37.81 1.80 28.33
CA GLY A 112 -38.10 0.60 29.10
C GLY A 112 -37.09 -0.53 28.85
N ALA A 113 -37.13 -1.55 29.69
CA ALA A 113 -36.43 -2.81 29.45
C ALA A 113 -37.01 -3.52 28.22
N CYS A 114 -36.16 -4.19 27.43
CA CYS A 114 -36.61 -4.92 26.23
C CYS A 114 -37.62 -6.05 26.52
N LEU A 115 -37.67 -6.56 27.76
CA LEU A 115 -38.71 -7.45 28.29
C LEU A 115 -39.24 -6.96 29.66
N PRO A 116 -40.51 -7.22 30.00
CA PRO A 116 -41.09 -6.84 31.29
C PRO A 116 -40.44 -7.62 32.44
N MET A 117 -39.86 -6.88 33.38
CA MET A 117 -39.12 -7.44 34.51
C MET A 117 -40.04 -7.82 35.70
N PRO A 118 -39.85 -8.99 36.33
CA PRO A 118 -40.66 -9.38 37.49
C PRO A 118 -40.48 -8.43 38.68
N LYS A 119 -41.53 -8.27 39.48
CA LYS A 119 -41.53 -7.40 40.66
C LYS A 119 -40.60 -7.99 41.72
N SER A 120 -39.54 -7.26 42.08
CA SER A 120 -38.62 -7.68 43.14
C SER A 120 -39.34 -7.75 44.50
N PRO A 121 -39.16 -8.81 45.31
CA PRO A 121 -39.83 -8.94 46.60
C PRO A 121 -39.41 -7.81 47.55
N SER A 122 -40.38 -6.97 47.90
CA SER A 122 -40.20 -5.82 48.79
C SER A 122 -40.07 -6.29 50.24
N ARG A 123 -38.90 -6.08 50.85
CA ARG A 123 -38.71 -6.25 52.30
C ARG A 123 -39.62 -5.28 53.05
N THR A 124 -40.58 -5.81 53.81
CA THR A 124 -41.38 -5.03 54.75
C THR A 124 -40.49 -4.51 55.88
N SER A 125 -40.32 -3.19 55.96
CA SER A 125 -39.62 -2.55 57.06
C SER A 125 -40.55 -2.40 58.27
N LEU A 126 -40.34 -3.21 59.31
CA LEU A 126 -40.93 -2.97 60.62
C LEU A 126 -40.44 -1.60 61.13
N VAL A 127 -41.36 -0.64 61.24
CA VAL A 127 -41.08 0.69 61.80
C VAL A 127 -41.03 0.56 63.32
N GLY A 128 -39.84 0.66 63.90
CA GLY A 128 -39.66 0.68 65.35
C GLY A 128 -40.14 2.00 65.95
N GLU A 129 -41.29 1.98 66.60
CA GLU A 129 -41.95 3.16 67.15
C GLU A 129 -41.19 3.70 68.39
N LYS A 130 -40.67 4.93 68.29
CA LYS A 130 -39.75 5.50 69.30
C LYS A 130 -40.49 6.45 70.23
N ARG A 131 -40.47 6.11 71.54
CA ARG A 131 -41.09 6.89 72.63
C ARG A 131 -40.82 8.40 72.54
N ARG A 132 -41.85 9.21 72.85
CA ARG A 132 -41.68 10.59 73.34
C ARG A 132 -42.13 10.66 74.80
N THR A 133 -41.43 11.47 75.59
CA THR A 133 -41.70 11.73 77.01
C THR A 133 -41.99 13.21 77.19
N SER A 134 -43.10 13.56 77.86
CA SER A 134 -43.41 14.94 78.25
C SER A 134 -44.57 14.96 79.25
N GLY A 135 -44.51 15.85 80.25
CA GLY A 135 -45.63 16.12 81.16
C GLY A 135 -45.29 15.83 82.63
N ALA A 136 -45.24 16.90 83.43
CA ALA A 136 -45.24 16.88 84.88
C ALA A 136 -46.22 17.97 85.37
N HIS A 137 -46.46 18.03 86.68
CA HIS A 137 -47.33 18.99 87.39
C HIS A 137 -48.84 18.72 87.20
N THR A 138 -49.51 18.13 88.19
CA THR A 138 -50.07 18.72 89.43
C THR A 138 -51.29 19.62 89.18
N GLY A 139 -52.48 19.08 89.48
CA GLY A 139 -53.69 19.88 89.69
C GLY A 139 -53.91 20.12 91.19
N ALA A 140 -54.35 21.33 91.54
CA ALA A 140 -54.78 21.66 92.89
C ALA A 140 -56.24 21.22 93.14
N GLY A 141 -56.64 21.18 94.41
CA GLY A 141 -57.96 20.73 94.86
C GLY A 141 -58.06 20.83 96.37
N GLU A 142 -58.06 22.06 96.87
CA GLU A 142 -58.39 22.38 98.27
C GLU A 142 -59.92 22.34 98.42
N GLU A 143 -60.42 21.78 99.53
CA GLU A 143 -61.74 22.11 100.06
C GLU A 143 -61.69 21.97 101.60
N GLU A 144 -62.56 22.71 102.29
CA GLU A 144 -62.29 23.27 103.63
C GLU A 144 -63.13 22.62 104.75
N ASP A 145 -63.00 23.19 105.96
CA ASP A 145 -63.88 23.06 107.14
C ASP A 145 -64.01 21.71 107.88
N ASP A 146 -64.43 21.68 109.15
CA ASP A 146 -64.11 22.50 110.36
C ASP A 146 -64.66 21.71 111.58
N GLU A 147 -64.01 21.76 112.76
CA GLU A 147 -64.70 21.78 114.08
C GLU A 147 -63.78 21.84 115.33
N GLU A 148 -64.13 22.78 116.22
CA GLU A 148 -64.12 22.67 117.70
C GLU A 148 -62.85 22.23 118.48
N ARG A 149 -61.83 23.08 118.39
CA ARG A 149 -61.42 23.96 119.51
C ARG A 149 -62.03 23.64 120.92
N SER A 150 -61.38 22.84 121.78
CA SER A 150 -61.65 22.95 123.23
C SER A 150 -60.53 22.52 124.22
N LYS A 151 -60.02 23.54 124.93
CA LYS A 151 -59.51 23.52 126.33
C LYS A 151 -58.19 22.77 126.63
N ARG A 152 -57.32 23.50 127.37
CA ARG A 152 -56.08 23.10 128.10
C ARG A 152 -54.79 23.33 127.28
N ARG A 153 -53.73 23.90 127.86
CA ARG A 153 -53.52 24.50 129.20
C ARG A 153 -52.44 25.60 129.10
N LYS A 154 -52.36 26.47 130.11
CA LYS A 154 -51.29 27.49 130.24
C LYS A 154 -49.91 26.85 130.06
N MET A 155 -49.09 27.33 129.13
CA MET A 155 -47.70 26.89 128.98
C MET A 155 -46.81 28.09 128.56
N ASN A 156 -45.63 28.15 129.18
CA ASN A 156 -44.68 29.27 129.25
C ASN A 156 -44.35 30.02 127.94
N PRO A 157 -43.92 31.30 128.00
CA PRO A 157 -43.45 32.06 126.83
C PRO A 157 -42.23 31.42 126.13
N ILE A 158 -41.48 30.57 126.82
CA ILE A 158 -40.41 29.72 126.28
C ILE A 158 -40.95 28.83 125.12
N ASN A 159 -42.22 28.42 125.18
CA ASN A 159 -42.81 27.49 124.21
C ASN A 159 -43.06 28.12 122.83
N SER A 160 -43.34 29.44 122.76
CA SER A 160 -43.52 30.16 121.48
C SER A 160 -42.20 30.34 120.74
N GLN A 161 -41.12 30.68 121.45
CA GLN A 161 -39.77 30.73 120.86
C GLN A 161 -39.30 29.35 120.40
N SER A 162 -39.67 28.28 121.14
CA SER A 162 -39.44 26.90 120.70
C SER A 162 -40.16 26.60 119.38
N LEU A 163 -41.45 26.96 119.27
CA LEU A 163 -42.25 26.71 118.08
C LEU A 163 -41.75 27.48 116.85
N HIS A 164 -41.44 28.77 116.98
CA HIS A 164 -40.87 29.55 115.88
C HIS A 164 -39.49 29.05 115.46
N ARG A 165 -38.65 28.60 116.40
CA ARG A 165 -37.36 27.99 116.09
C ARG A 165 -37.52 26.65 115.38
N GLN A 166 -38.52 25.86 115.76
CA GLN A 166 -38.85 24.60 115.10
C GLN A 166 -39.32 24.82 113.66
N ILE A 167 -40.28 25.73 113.43
CA ILE A 167 -40.76 26.08 112.07
C ILE A 167 -39.61 26.62 111.19
N ALA A 168 -38.68 27.41 111.77
CA ALA A 168 -37.51 27.90 111.05
C ALA A 168 -36.49 26.77 110.71
N LEU A 169 -36.36 25.76 111.56
CA LEU A 169 -35.56 24.56 111.28
C LEU A 169 -36.22 23.69 110.21
N GLU A 170 -37.53 23.44 110.30
CA GLU A 170 -38.31 22.69 109.31
C GLU A 170 -38.27 23.36 107.93
N SER A 171 -38.34 24.70 107.88
CA SER A 171 -38.13 25.49 106.65
C SER A 171 -36.70 25.38 106.11
N SER A 172 -35.69 25.44 106.99
CA SER A 172 -34.29 25.26 106.61
C SER A 172 -33.98 23.84 106.12
N GLU A 173 -34.67 22.82 106.65
CA GLU A 173 -34.57 21.43 106.25
C GLU A 173 -35.26 21.20 104.89
N ALA A 174 -36.43 21.80 104.67
CA ALA A 174 -37.09 21.82 103.37
C ALA A 174 -36.23 22.52 102.30
N GLU A 175 -35.58 23.64 102.62
CA GLU A 175 -34.62 24.28 101.71
C GLU A 175 -33.38 23.39 101.44
N MET A 176 -32.88 22.65 102.43
CA MET A 176 -31.77 21.71 102.24
C MET A 176 -32.16 20.57 101.29
N ILE A 177 -33.30 19.92 101.53
CA ILE A 177 -33.85 18.87 100.65
C ILE A 177 -34.06 19.40 99.22
N ALA A 178 -34.58 20.63 99.09
CA ALA A 178 -34.70 21.28 97.78
C ALA A 178 -33.33 21.49 97.11
N ARG A 179 -32.33 22.00 97.84
CA ARG A 179 -30.95 22.17 97.31
C ARG A 179 -30.35 20.84 96.88
N GLU A 180 -30.42 19.81 97.72
CA GLU A 180 -29.95 18.45 97.42
C GLU A 180 -30.60 17.90 96.14
N SER A 181 -31.92 18.07 95.97
CA SER A 181 -32.60 17.65 94.74
C SER A 181 -32.07 18.36 93.48
N THR A 182 -31.71 19.64 93.58
CA THR A 182 -31.11 20.39 92.46
C THR A 182 -29.65 20.01 92.19
N VAL A 183 -28.91 19.55 93.21
CA VAL A 183 -27.55 19.03 93.04
C VAL A 183 -27.61 17.66 92.35
N ALA A 184 -28.44 16.74 92.85
CA ALA A 184 -28.65 15.42 92.24
C ALA A 184 -29.12 15.51 90.77
N SER A 185 -30.00 16.47 90.46
CA SER A 185 -30.43 16.76 89.09
C SER A 185 -29.26 17.23 88.21
N ARG A 186 -28.43 18.17 88.70
CA ARG A 186 -27.23 18.66 87.97
C ARG A 186 -26.18 17.56 87.78
N GLU A 187 -25.97 16.67 88.75
CA GLU A 187 -25.09 15.51 88.60
C GLU A 187 -25.59 14.54 87.52
N ALA A 188 -26.90 14.29 87.46
CA ALA A 188 -27.50 13.48 86.41
C ALA A 188 -27.32 14.13 85.03
N GLU A 189 -27.51 15.46 84.92
CA GLU A 189 -27.20 16.18 83.68
C GLU A 189 -25.70 16.11 83.31
N MET A 190 -24.77 16.21 84.27
CA MET A 190 -23.34 16.11 83.98
C MET A 190 -22.98 14.72 83.44
N LYS A 191 -23.46 13.64 84.05
CA LYS A 191 -23.25 12.26 83.57
C LYS A 191 -23.81 12.04 82.15
N ILE A 192 -24.93 12.71 81.80
CA ILE A 192 -25.48 12.73 80.44
C ILE A 192 -24.58 13.55 79.48
N ARG A 193 -24.04 14.70 79.92
CA ARG A 193 -23.10 15.50 79.11
C ARG A 193 -21.78 14.77 78.87
N GLU A 194 -21.20 14.15 79.91
CA GLU A 194 -19.97 13.34 79.84
C GLU A 194 -20.10 12.20 78.83
N SER A 195 -21.16 11.39 78.94
CA SER A 195 -21.44 10.31 77.97
C SER A 195 -21.70 10.82 76.55
N THR A 196 -22.31 12.00 76.41
CA THR A 196 -22.48 12.66 75.09
C THR A 196 -21.16 13.15 74.51
N VAL A 197 -20.23 13.64 75.33
CA VAL A 197 -18.89 14.06 74.89
C VAL A 197 -18.05 12.84 74.49
N ALA A 198 -17.99 11.80 75.33
CA ALA A 198 -17.26 10.56 75.02
C ALA A 198 -17.78 9.88 73.73
N SER A 199 -19.10 9.91 73.49
CA SER A 199 -19.69 9.44 72.23
C SER A 199 -19.22 10.25 71.01
N ARG A 200 -19.07 11.57 71.15
CA ARG A 200 -18.59 12.45 70.07
C ARG A 200 -17.09 12.30 69.82
N GLU A 201 -16.29 12.11 70.86
CA GLU A 201 -14.85 11.82 70.76
C GLU A 201 -14.63 10.48 70.01
N ALA A 202 -15.41 9.45 70.34
CA ALA A 202 -15.39 8.18 69.62
C ALA A 202 -15.80 8.33 68.14
N GLU A 203 -16.87 9.07 67.84
CA GLU A 203 -17.24 9.37 66.44
C GLU A 203 -16.15 10.18 65.70
N MET A 204 -15.53 11.16 66.35
CA MET A 204 -14.48 11.99 65.75
C MET A 204 -13.25 11.16 65.41
N LYS A 205 -12.84 10.25 66.30
CA LYS A 205 -11.74 9.34 66.02
C LYS A 205 -12.04 8.42 64.83
N ILE A 206 -13.25 7.85 64.75
CA ILE A 206 -13.69 7.04 63.60
C ILE A 206 -13.66 7.86 62.30
N ARG A 207 -14.04 9.15 62.34
CA ARG A 207 -13.94 10.06 61.18
C ARG A 207 -12.49 10.32 60.78
N GLU A 208 -11.59 10.51 61.74
CA GLU A 208 -10.16 10.73 61.51
C GLU A 208 -9.48 9.48 60.91
N ASP A 209 -9.70 8.30 61.48
CA ASP A 209 -9.24 7.01 60.95
C ASP A 209 -9.75 6.79 59.51
N THR A 210 -11.01 7.19 59.24
CA THR A 210 -11.63 7.14 57.90
C THR A 210 -10.98 8.12 56.92
N LEU A 211 -10.61 9.33 57.35
CA LEU A 211 -9.95 10.32 56.49
C LEU A 211 -8.52 9.89 56.15
N GLN A 212 -7.74 9.46 57.15
CA GLN A 212 -6.39 8.92 56.92
C GLN A 212 -6.39 7.75 55.94
N SER A 213 -7.38 6.86 56.06
CA SER A 213 -7.57 5.75 55.10
C SER A 213 -7.79 6.24 53.67
N ARG A 214 -8.59 7.30 53.48
CA ARG A 214 -8.90 7.88 52.16
C ARG A 214 -7.73 8.66 51.57
N ASP A 215 -6.91 9.33 52.38
CA ASP A 215 -5.71 10.00 51.91
C ASP A 215 -4.67 8.98 51.41
N ILE A 216 -4.57 7.82 52.06
CA ILE A 216 -3.76 6.69 51.58
C ILE A 216 -4.33 6.13 50.26
N GLU A 217 -5.65 5.92 50.16
CA GLU A 217 -6.31 5.50 48.91
C GLU A 217 -6.05 6.50 47.77
N LEU A 218 -6.19 7.80 48.00
CA LEU A 218 -5.96 8.86 47.01
C LEU A 218 -4.49 8.93 46.57
N SER A 219 -3.55 8.78 47.52
CA SER A 219 -2.11 8.72 47.21
C SER A 219 -1.78 7.53 46.30
N ASN A 220 -2.31 6.34 46.61
CA ASN A 220 -2.14 5.14 45.80
C ASN A 220 -2.78 5.28 44.40
N VAL A 221 -3.98 5.86 44.31
CA VAL A 221 -4.65 6.16 43.03
C VAL A 221 -3.84 7.15 42.19
N LYS A 222 -3.23 8.16 42.82
CA LYS A 222 -2.36 9.11 42.13
C LYS A 222 -1.11 8.41 41.57
N SER A 223 -0.38 7.63 42.37
CA SER A 223 0.78 6.87 41.89
C SER A 223 0.42 5.99 40.69
N ALA A 224 -0.68 5.24 40.79
CA ALA A 224 -1.16 4.37 39.71
C ALA A 224 -1.65 5.13 38.46
N LEU A 225 -1.91 6.44 38.56
CA LEU A 225 -2.20 7.31 37.41
C LEU A 225 -0.91 7.84 36.79
N ASP A 226 0.04 8.29 37.61
CA ASP A 226 1.37 8.74 37.18
C ASP A 226 2.13 7.60 36.45
N ASP A 227 2.08 6.37 36.96
CA ASP A 227 2.62 5.15 36.33
C ASP A 227 1.99 4.88 34.95
N ARG A 228 0.67 5.05 34.82
CA ARG A 228 -0.05 4.87 33.54
C ARG A 228 0.30 5.97 32.54
N GLN A 229 0.50 7.19 33.01
CA GLN A 229 0.92 8.30 32.16
C GLN A 229 2.32 8.05 31.58
N ALA A 230 3.23 7.45 32.36
CA ALA A 230 4.54 7.03 31.89
C ALA A 230 4.47 5.90 30.85
N ASP A 231 3.70 4.84 31.11
CA ASP A 231 3.47 3.74 30.15
C ASP A 231 2.84 4.24 28.83
N LEU A 232 1.87 5.16 28.89
CA LEU A 232 1.32 5.80 27.70
C LEU A 232 2.38 6.59 26.92
N GLY A 233 3.26 7.34 27.59
CA GLY A 233 4.37 8.06 26.92
C GLY A 233 5.37 7.12 26.23
N ILE A 234 5.69 5.98 26.85
CA ILE A 234 6.55 4.93 26.26
C ILE A 234 5.86 4.32 25.03
N ARG A 235 4.55 4.07 25.09
CA ARG A 235 3.78 3.53 23.95
C ARG A 235 3.69 4.53 22.79
N THR A 236 3.46 5.81 23.06
CA THR A 236 3.41 6.86 22.03
C THR A 236 4.74 6.95 21.29
N THR A 237 5.86 7.06 22.01
CA THR A 237 7.20 7.13 21.39
C THR A 237 7.59 5.85 20.65
N ALA A 238 7.12 4.67 21.10
CA ALA A 238 7.28 3.42 20.36
C ALA A 238 6.46 3.38 19.05
N LEU A 239 5.25 3.95 19.04
CA LEU A 239 4.42 4.07 17.84
C LEU A 239 5.01 5.09 16.84
N GLU A 240 5.48 6.24 17.30
CA GLU A 240 6.16 7.25 16.47
C GLU A 240 7.41 6.66 15.79
N SER A 241 8.23 5.93 16.55
CA SER A 241 9.40 5.20 16.04
C SER A 241 9.01 4.16 14.97
N ARG A 242 7.91 3.44 15.19
CA ARG A 242 7.39 2.44 14.25
C ARG A 242 6.84 3.06 12.98
N GLU A 243 6.19 4.21 13.05
CA GLU A 243 5.70 4.95 11.88
C GLU A 243 6.85 5.42 11.00
N VAL A 244 7.91 5.98 11.60
CA VAL A 244 9.15 6.36 10.89
C VAL A 244 9.83 5.14 10.24
N GLU A 245 9.73 3.95 10.83
CA GLU A 245 10.21 2.71 10.22
C GLU A 245 9.34 2.24 9.04
N LEU A 246 8.01 2.39 9.14
CA LEU A 246 7.07 2.04 8.09
C LEU A 246 7.20 2.97 6.87
N GLN A 247 7.33 4.28 7.07
CA GLN A 247 7.57 5.23 5.99
C GLN A 247 8.86 4.88 5.21
N LYS A 248 9.98 4.64 5.92
CA LYS A 248 11.24 4.20 5.28
C LYS A 248 11.09 2.91 4.48
N ARG A 249 10.26 1.97 4.94
CA ARG A 249 9.95 0.73 4.20
C ARG A 249 9.13 1.03 2.94
N ALA A 250 8.18 1.96 2.99
CA ALA A 250 7.41 2.40 1.83
C ALA A 250 8.30 3.10 0.79
N ASP A 251 9.18 4.01 1.21
CA ASP A 251 10.13 4.72 0.33
C ASP A 251 11.05 3.74 -0.43
N ILE A 252 11.52 2.69 0.25
CA ILE A 252 12.34 1.62 -0.34
C ILE A 252 11.55 0.76 -1.34
N LEU A 253 10.27 0.48 -1.06
CA LEU A 253 9.42 -0.26 -1.99
C LEU A 253 9.12 0.55 -3.26
N GLN A 254 8.74 1.83 -3.10
CA GLN A 254 8.52 2.74 -4.24
C GLN A 254 9.79 2.88 -5.11
N SER A 255 10.97 2.96 -4.49
CA SER A 255 12.25 2.99 -5.20
C SER A 255 12.46 1.72 -6.04
N ARG A 256 12.16 0.54 -5.49
CA ARG A 256 12.26 -0.75 -6.20
C ARG A 256 11.25 -0.92 -7.32
N ASP A 257 10.03 -0.41 -7.16
CA ASP A 257 9.03 -0.46 -8.23
C ASP A 257 9.46 0.39 -9.45
N ILE A 258 10.13 1.52 -9.20
CA ILE A 258 10.76 2.34 -10.24
C ILE A 258 11.95 1.60 -10.89
N GLU A 259 12.83 0.98 -10.09
CA GLU A 259 13.94 0.15 -10.61
C GLU A 259 13.43 -0.99 -11.50
N LEU A 260 12.39 -1.73 -11.07
CA LEU A 260 11.79 -2.83 -11.82
C LEU A 260 11.11 -2.35 -13.12
N SER A 261 10.44 -1.20 -13.09
CA SER A 261 9.85 -0.57 -14.28
C SER A 261 10.92 -0.19 -15.32
N ASN A 262 12.05 0.37 -14.85
CA ASN A 262 13.19 0.72 -15.69
C ASN A 262 13.88 -0.54 -16.27
N VAL A 263 14.09 -1.58 -15.47
CA VAL A 263 14.65 -2.87 -15.92
C VAL A 263 13.75 -3.53 -16.96
N LYS A 264 12.43 -3.53 -16.76
CA LYS A 264 11.48 -4.03 -17.77
C LYS A 264 11.59 -3.22 -19.07
N SER A 265 11.53 -1.90 -18.99
CA SER A 265 11.64 -1.02 -20.16
C SER A 265 12.96 -1.22 -20.93
N ALA A 266 14.06 -1.50 -20.23
CA ALA A 266 15.34 -1.83 -20.85
C ALA A 266 15.33 -3.22 -21.53
N LEU A 267 14.62 -4.20 -20.97
CA LEU A 267 14.45 -5.53 -21.56
C LEU A 267 13.57 -5.47 -22.81
N ASP A 268 12.42 -4.79 -22.75
CA ASP A 268 11.49 -4.61 -23.88
C ASP A 268 12.21 -3.94 -25.08
N ASN A 269 13.04 -2.90 -24.81
CA ASN A 269 13.89 -2.26 -25.83
C ASN A 269 14.97 -3.21 -26.39
N ARG A 270 15.53 -4.10 -25.58
CA ARG A 270 16.57 -5.05 -26.00
C ARG A 270 16.00 -6.20 -26.83
N GLU A 271 14.75 -6.61 -26.57
CA GLU A 271 14.02 -7.54 -27.42
C GLU A 271 13.75 -6.94 -28.81
N ALA A 272 13.38 -5.65 -28.88
CA ALA A 272 13.22 -4.93 -30.15
C ALA A 272 14.53 -4.81 -30.95
N ASP A 273 15.67 -4.48 -30.31
CA ASP A 273 17.00 -4.51 -30.96
C ASP A 273 17.32 -5.90 -31.53
N LEU A 274 17.09 -6.97 -30.74
CA LEU A 274 17.33 -8.34 -31.20
C LEU A 274 16.42 -8.71 -32.39
N GLY A 275 15.14 -8.32 -32.37
CA GLY A 275 14.20 -8.54 -33.47
C GLY A 275 14.62 -7.85 -34.78
N THR A 276 14.99 -6.57 -34.71
CA THR A 276 15.48 -5.84 -35.91
C THR A 276 16.77 -6.42 -36.45
N ARG A 277 17.68 -6.89 -35.58
CA ARG A 277 18.93 -7.53 -35.98
C ARG A 277 18.74 -8.92 -36.58
N ALA A 278 17.73 -9.68 -36.13
CA ALA A 278 17.36 -10.95 -36.74
C ALA A 278 16.86 -10.75 -38.18
N ALA A 279 15.94 -9.80 -38.40
CA ALA A 279 15.44 -9.48 -39.73
C ALA A 279 16.54 -8.95 -40.68
N ALA A 280 17.50 -8.17 -40.16
CA ALA A 280 18.66 -7.71 -40.93
C ALA A 280 19.59 -8.86 -41.35
N LEU A 281 19.77 -9.88 -40.50
CA LEU A 281 20.54 -11.08 -40.82
C LEU A 281 19.83 -11.95 -41.87
N GLU A 282 18.51 -12.15 -41.74
CA GLU A 282 17.70 -12.88 -42.73
C GLU A 282 17.74 -12.23 -44.13
N SER A 283 17.64 -10.90 -44.19
CA SER A 283 17.79 -10.15 -45.44
C SER A 283 19.19 -10.29 -46.04
N SER A 284 20.23 -10.23 -45.21
CA SER A 284 21.63 -10.41 -45.62
C SER A 284 21.89 -11.83 -46.17
N GLU A 285 21.34 -12.86 -45.52
CA GLU A 285 21.41 -14.24 -46.00
C GLU A 285 20.70 -14.39 -47.36
N ALA A 286 19.48 -13.85 -47.49
CA ALA A 286 18.74 -13.87 -48.76
C ALA A 286 19.51 -13.18 -49.91
N ASP A 287 20.20 -12.07 -49.65
CA ASP A 287 21.04 -11.39 -50.65
C ASP A 287 22.34 -12.13 -50.96
N LEU A 288 22.94 -12.82 -49.98
CA LEU A 288 24.09 -13.72 -50.22
C LEU A 288 23.69 -14.92 -51.09
N GLN A 289 22.51 -15.52 -50.88
CA GLN A 289 21.99 -16.60 -51.72
C GLN A 289 21.78 -16.13 -53.18
N LYS A 290 21.16 -14.95 -53.39
CA LYS A 290 21.02 -14.34 -54.73
C LYS A 290 22.38 -14.14 -55.41
N ARG A 291 23.38 -13.63 -54.68
CA ARG A 291 24.75 -13.44 -55.21
C ARG A 291 25.43 -14.78 -55.54
N GLY A 292 25.22 -15.81 -54.73
CA GLY A 292 25.71 -17.17 -55.01
C GLY A 292 25.19 -17.73 -56.34
N ILE A 293 23.88 -17.59 -56.58
CA ILE A 293 23.23 -18.02 -57.84
C ILE A 293 23.77 -17.21 -59.03
N ALA A 294 23.90 -15.88 -58.89
CA ALA A 294 24.45 -15.02 -59.95
C ALA A 294 25.90 -15.38 -60.32
N LEU A 295 26.75 -15.67 -59.32
CA LEU A 295 28.12 -16.13 -59.54
C LEU A 295 28.18 -17.52 -60.21
N GLN A 296 27.24 -18.42 -59.90
CA GLN A 296 27.14 -19.72 -60.58
C GLN A 296 26.74 -19.58 -62.06
N SER A 297 25.82 -18.67 -62.39
CA SER A 297 25.48 -18.35 -63.80
C SER A 297 26.70 -17.79 -64.54
N SER A 298 27.35 -16.77 -63.98
CA SER A 298 28.51 -16.13 -64.60
C SER A 298 29.69 -17.11 -64.78
N ALA A 299 29.89 -18.05 -63.85
CA ALA A 299 30.90 -19.11 -64.01
C ALA A 299 30.58 -20.04 -65.20
N ALA A 300 29.31 -20.48 -65.34
CA ALA A 300 28.89 -21.32 -66.46
C ALA A 300 28.98 -20.58 -67.82
N GLU A 301 28.65 -19.30 -67.85
CA GLU A 301 28.81 -18.43 -69.03
C GLU A 301 30.29 -18.29 -69.44
N LEU A 302 31.20 -18.14 -68.47
CA LEU A 302 32.64 -18.09 -68.71
C LEU A 302 33.21 -19.43 -69.20
N ASP A 303 32.75 -20.56 -68.66
CA ASP A 303 33.13 -21.89 -69.11
C ASP A 303 32.72 -22.13 -70.57
N GLU A 304 31.48 -21.78 -70.96
CA GLU A 304 31.07 -21.93 -72.38
C GLU A 304 31.79 -20.94 -73.30
N CYS A 305 32.09 -19.71 -72.83
CA CYS A 305 32.97 -18.80 -73.57
C CYS A 305 34.37 -19.38 -73.79
N ALA A 306 34.95 -20.06 -72.78
CA ALA A 306 36.24 -20.75 -72.91
C ALA A 306 36.16 -21.91 -73.91
N ARG A 307 35.06 -22.67 -73.92
CA ARG A 307 34.79 -23.74 -74.91
C ARG A 307 34.66 -23.18 -76.33
N HIS A 308 33.92 -22.10 -76.52
CA HIS A 308 33.82 -21.41 -77.82
C HIS A 308 35.17 -20.88 -78.31
N LEU A 309 35.98 -20.26 -77.45
CA LEU A 309 37.32 -19.79 -77.79
C LEU A 309 38.24 -20.95 -78.21
N GLN A 310 38.22 -22.07 -77.49
CA GLN A 310 39.01 -23.25 -77.83
C GLN A 310 38.56 -23.87 -79.17
N SER A 311 37.26 -23.90 -79.44
CA SER A 311 36.71 -24.36 -80.73
C SER A 311 37.13 -23.44 -81.90
N ARG A 312 37.08 -22.11 -81.70
CA ARG A 312 37.59 -21.12 -82.69
C ARG A 312 39.09 -21.29 -82.92
N LYS A 313 39.87 -21.61 -81.88
CA LYS A 313 41.31 -21.90 -82.01
C LYS A 313 41.56 -23.13 -82.87
N THR A 314 40.90 -24.26 -82.59
CA THR A 314 41.09 -25.49 -83.39
C THR A 314 40.63 -25.31 -84.85
N ALA A 315 39.61 -24.49 -85.09
CA ALA A 315 39.19 -24.11 -86.44
C ALA A 315 40.26 -23.26 -87.14
N LEU A 316 40.83 -22.26 -86.46
CA LEU A 316 41.90 -21.42 -86.99
C LEU A 316 43.15 -22.24 -87.32
N ASP A 317 43.60 -23.11 -86.40
CA ASP A 317 44.73 -24.03 -86.61
C ASP A 317 44.48 -24.94 -87.84
N SER A 318 43.24 -25.41 -88.03
CA SER A 318 42.85 -26.19 -89.22
C SER A 318 42.88 -25.37 -90.50
N THR A 319 42.40 -24.12 -90.49
CA THR A 319 42.49 -23.23 -91.67
C THR A 319 43.93 -22.88 -92.02
N LYS A 320 44.81 -22.75 -91.03
CA LYS A 320 46.24 -22.54 -91.27
C LYS A 320 46.85 -23.72 -92.04
N VAL A 321 46.63 -24.96 -91.61
CA VAL A 321 47.12 -26.16 -92.32
C VAL A 321 46.60 -26.23 -93.77
N LEU A 322 45.37 -25.77 -94.04
CA LEU A 322 44.84 -25.67 -95.40
C LEU A 322 45.50 -24.57 -96.24
N LEU A 323 45.88 -23.44 -95.63
CA LEU A 323 46.64 -22.37 -96.29
C LEU A 323 48.09 -22.82 -96.56
N ASP A 324 48.78 -23.38 -95.57
CA ASP A 324 50.13 -23.93 -95.68
C ASP A 324 50.19 -24.98 -96.84
N LYS A 325 49.18 -25.86 -96.93
CA LYS A 325 49.03 -26.79 -98.06
C LYS A 325 48.82 -26.08 -99.39
N ARG A 326 47.94 -25.08 -99.45
CA ARG A 326 47.64 -24.34 -100.69
C ARG A 326 48.85 -23.54 -101.16
N GLU A 327 49.68 -23.03 -100.26
CA GLU A 327 50.96 -22.38 -100.59
C GLU A 327 51.92 -23.38 -101.23
N ALA A 328 52.10 -24.57 -100.64
CA ALA A 328 52.92 -25.63 -101.25
C ALA A 328 52.39 -26.08 -102.63
N GLU A 329 51.07 -26.17 -102.81
CA GLU A 329 50.47 -26.42 -104.13
C GLU A 329 50.71 -25.27 -105.13
N MET A 330 50.82 -24.01 -104.67
CA MET A 330 51.13 -22.86 -105.53
C MET A 330 52.61 -22.83 -105.90
N GLN A 331 53.53 -23.06 -104.96
CA GLN A 331 54.97 -23.21 -105.24
C GLN A 331 55.25 -24.37 -106.21
N SER A 332 54.49 -25.47 -106.12
CA SER A 332 54.53 -26.57 -107.08
C SER A 332 54.02 -26.18 -108.49
N ARG A 333 52.98 -25.34 -108.58
CA ARG A 333 52.51 -24.78 -109.86
C ARG A 333 53.54 -23.79 -110.45
N GLU A 334 54.11 -22.93 -109.62
CA GLU A 334 55.13 -21.95 -110.02
C GLU A 334 56.39 -22.63 -110.58
N THR A 335 56.91 -23.65 -109.88
CA THR A 335 58.05 -24.45 -110.37
C THR A 335 57.72 -25.24 -111.64
N THR A 336 56.50 -25.77 -111.81
CA THR A 336 56.12 -26.39 -113.10
C THR A 336 55.96 -25.37 -114.23
N LEU A 337 55.51 -24.14 -113.96
CA LEU A 337 55.47 -23.05 -114.94
C LEU A 337 56.88 -22.59 -115.35
N ALA A 338 57.82 -22.41 -114.41
CA ALA A 338 59.22 -22.08 -114.73
C ALA A 338 59.90 -23.18 -115.56
N ASN A 339 59.59 -24.46 -115.29
CA ASN A 339 60.05 -25.59 -116.11
C ASN A 339 59.42 -25.60 -117.51
N LEU A 340 58.18 -25.14 -117.67
CA LEU A 340 57.52 -24.98 -118.97
C LEU A 340 58.06 -23.77 -119.74
N GLU A 341 58.34 -22.65 -119.06
CA GLU A 341 58.92 -21.44 -119.65
C GLU A 341 60.35 -21.70 -120.17
N THR A 342 61.20 -22.37 -119.38
CA THR A 342 62.51 -22.83 -119.85
C THR A 342 62.43 -23.85 -120.99
N SER A 343 61.41 -24.72 -120.99
CA SER A 343 61.11 -25.63 -122.11
C SER A 343 60.57 -24.91 -123.37
N LEU A 344 59.96 -23.74 -123.22
CA LEU A 344 59.52 -22.90 -124.34
C LEU A 344 60.65 -22.05 -124.89
N ASN A 345 61.50 -21.46 -124.04
CA ASN A 345 62.66 -20.69 -124.46
C ASN A 345 63.67 -21.57 -125.22
N THR A 346 64.01 -22.75 -124.69
CA THR A 346 64.85 -23.73 -125.41
C THR A 346 64.23 -24.22 -126.72
N ARG A 347 62.89 -24.18 -126.86
CA ARG A 347 62.19 -24.50 -128.11
C ARG A 347 62.10 -23.32 -129.08
N ALA A 348 62.19 -22.08 -128.59
CA ALA A 348 62.34 -20.87 -129.39
C ALA A 348 63.77 -20.76 -129.94
N ASP A 349 64.79 -20.97 -129.10
CA ASP A 349 66.19 -21.06 -129.52
C ASP A 349 66.42 -22.21 -130.53
N GLY A 350 65.62 -23.27 -130.44
CA GLY A 350 65.61 -24.40 -131.36
C GLY A 350 64.87 -24.19 -132.69
N SER A 351 64.36 -23.00 -133.02
CA SER A 351 63.46 -22.78 -134.17
C SER A 351 64.15 -22.70 -135.55
N GLY A 352 64.97 -23.69 -135.87
CA GLY A 352 65.25 -24.08 -137.25
C GLY A 352 64.16 -25.04 -137.75
N THR A 353 63.38 -24.63 -138.75
CA THR A 353 62.22 -25.36 -139.32
C THR A 353 62.64 -26.66 -140.06
N PRO A 354 61.72 -27.63 -140.37
CA PRO A 354 60.25 -27.52 -140.41
C PRO A 354 59.38 -28.70 -139.86
N GLU A 355 58.11 -28.36 -139.58
CA GLU A 355 56.83 -29.05 -139.91
C GLU A 355 56.49 -30.54 -139.59
N ALA A 356 55.16 -30.75 -139.44
CA ALA A 356 54.36 -32.00 -139.45
C ALA A 356 54.57 -33.01 -138.29
N ASN A 357 53.53 -33.68 -137.77
CA ASN A 357 52.25 -34.06 -138.40
C ASN A 357 51.02 -34.06 -137.44
N LEU A 358 49.83 -34.25 -138.02
CA LEU A 358 48.46 -34.21 -137.48
C LEU A 358 48.13 -35.24 -136.37
N GLY A 359 47.03 -35.06 -135.60
CA GLY A 359 46.46 -36.21 -134.86
C GLY A 359 45.32 -36.12 -133.82
N HIS A 360 44.21 -35.39 -134.03
CA HIS A 360 42.84 -35.71 -133.53
C HIS A 360 42.42 -35.92 -132.04
N ARG A 361 41.24 -35.32 -131.69
CA ARG A 361 40.18 -35.77 -130.73
C ARG A 361 40.53 -35.76 -129.21
N GLY A 362 39.62 -35.46 -128.28
CA GLY A 362 38.23 -34.94 -128.32
C GLY A 362 37.59 -35.01 -126.91
N ALA A 363 36.97 -33.93 -126.38
CA ALA A 363 35.52 -33.66 -126.37
C ALA A 363 34.78 -34.11 -125.07
N ALA A 364 33.60 -33.52 -124.79
CA ALA A 364 32.78 -33.55 -123.54
C ALA A 364 33.36 -32.72 -122.36
N CYS A 365 32.70 -31.70 -121.78
CA CYS A 365 31.33 -31.48 -121.23
C CYS A 365 31.27 -31.73 -119.70
N ASP A 366 31.05 -30.70 -118.88
CA ASP A 366 29.74 -30.23 -118.33
C ASP A 366 29.16 -31.19 -117.27
N ALA A 367 28.77 -30.79 -116.04
CA ALA A 367 28.76 -29.47 -115.37
C ALA A 367 28.97 -29.66 -113.82
N GLN A 368 28.44 -28.95 -112.79
CA GLN A 368 27.37 -27.94 -112.70
C GLN A 368 27.49 -27.02 -111.43
N LEU A 369 26.41 -26.88 -110.64
CA LEU A 369 26.13 -25.94 -109.53
C LEU A 369 26.38 -26.60 -108.13
N GLU A 370 26.24 -25.97 -106.94
CA GLU A 370 25.36 -24.85 -106.54
C GLU A 370 25.73 -24.16 -105.20
N SER A 371 25.17 -22.95 -104.98
CA SER A 371 24.82 -22.29 -103.68
C SER A 371 25.93 -21.79 -102.73
N GLY A 372 25.63 -20.74 -101.96
CA GLY A 372 26.41 -20.41 -100.74
C GLY A 372 26.67 -18.95 -100.32
N GLN A 373 25.87 -17.93 -100.71
CA GLN A 373 26.06 -16.58 -100.14
C GLN A 373 25.61 -16.48 -98.67
N LYS A 374 26.47 -15.93 -97.79
CA LYS A 374 26.03 -14.94 -96.78
C LYS A 374 27.18 -14.08 -96.26
N GLN A 375 26.82 -12.96 -95.65
CA GLN A 375 27.68 -11.81 -95.39
C GLN A 375 27.28 -11.18 -94.06
N GLU A 376 28.20 -11.15 -93.10
CA GLU A 376 28.04 -10.36 -91.87
C GLU A 376 29.22 -9.40 -91.73
N ARG A 377 28.93 -8.21 -91.20
CA ARG A 377 29.88 -7.09 -91.12
C ARG A 377 30.37 -6.99 -89.68
N HIS A 378 31.66 -6.70 -89.52
CA HIS A 378 32.13 -6.16 -88.25
C HIS A 378 31.76 -4.68 -88.18
N GLU A 379 30.81 -4.34 -87.31
CA GLU A 379 30.70 -2.98 -86.78
C GLU A 379 31.67 -2.85 -85.61
N SER A 380 32.43 -1.76 -85.59
CA SER A 380 33.49 -1.50 -84.61
C SER A 380 33.24 -0.13 -84.00
N GLU A 381 32.50 -0.09 -82.89
CA GLU A 381 32.28 1.16 -82.15
C GLU A 381 33.56 1.60 -81.42
N ALA A 382 33.77 2.91 -81.36
CA ALA A 382 35.00 3.50 -80.86
C ALA A 382 34.96 3.69 -79.34
N ILE A 383 35.93 3.12 -78.61
CA ILE A 383 36.12 3.39 -77.18
C ILE A 383 36.73 4.79 -77.02
N THR A 384 35.93 5.74 -76.58
CA THR A 384 36.39 7.10 -76.24
C THR A 384 37.07 7.10 -74.87
N LEU A 385 38.38 7.34 -74.83
CA LEU A 385 39.15 7.47 -73.60
C LEU A 385 38.88 8.82 -72.91
N ALA A 386 37.97 8.81 -71.93
CA ALA A 386 37.76 9.88 -70.98
C ALA A 386 37.98 9.36 -69.54
N GLN A 387 38.71 10.12 -68.72
CA GLN A 387 38.92 9.75 -67.31
C GLN A 387 37.63 10.03 -66.51
N PRO A 388 37.09 9.06 -65.75
CA PRO A 388 35.93 9.30 -64.90
C PRO A 388 36.35 9.99 -63.60
N SER A 389 36.10 11.30 -63.50
CA SER A 389 35.81 11.93 -62.21
C SER A 389 34.56 11.25 -61.65
N ASN A 390 34.73 10.33 -60.69
CA ASN A 390 33.73 9.32 -60.35
C ASN A 390 32.51 9.95 -59.62
N PRO A 391 31.35 10.16 -60.27
CA PRO A 391 30.29 11.04 -59.72
C PRO A 391 29.69 10.50 -58.41
N LEU A 392 29.64 9.17 -58.30
CA LEU A 392 29.21 8.43 -57.12
C LEU A 392 29.99 8.80 -55.85
N VAL A 393 31.22 9.31 -55.96
CA VAL A 393 32.03 9.70 -54.79
C VAL A 393 31.61 11.09 -54.29
N ASP A 394 31.34 12.05 -55.18
CA ASP A 394 30.91 13.40 -54.77
C ASP A 394 29.45 13.41 -54.26
N ASP A 395 28.56 12.60 -54.86
CA ASP A 395 27.20 12.39 -54.32
C ASP A 395 27.25 11.76 -52.91
N TYR A 396 28.12 10.77 -52.69
CA TYR A 396 28.25 10.09 -51.40
C TYR A 396 28.93 10.96 -50.33
N ILE A 397 29.88 11.82 -50.71
CA ILE A 397 30.41 12.87 -49.83
C ILE A 397 29.31 13.85 -49.45
N SER A 398 28.55 14.38 -50.42
CA SER A 398 27.49 15.37 -50.15
C SER A 398 26.39 14.81 -49.24
N SER A 399 25.97 13.57 -49.47
CA SER A 399 25.02 12.87 -48.60
C SER A 399 25.55 12.70 -47.17
N TYR A 400 26.86 12.46 -47.00
CA TYR A 400 27.47 12.37 -45.67
C TYR A 400 27.70 13.73 -45.01
N ASP A 401 28.05 14.80 -45.75
CA ASP A 401 28.05 16.20 -45.24
C ASP A 401 26.66 16.56 -44.69
N GLU A 402 25.57 16.27 -45.43
CA GLU A 402 24.19 16.48 -44.95
C GLU A 402 23.86 15.66 -43.69
N CYS A 403 24.31 14.40 -43.61
CA CYS A 403 24.11 13.56 -42.43
C CYS A 403 24.88 14.10 -41.21
N TYR A 404 26.10 14.60 -41.42
CA TYR A 404 26.94 15.20 -40.38
C TYR A 404 26.32 16.49 -39.85
N ASP A 405 25.94 17.43 -40.72
CA ASP A 405 25.31 18.70 -40.29
C ASP A 405 23.99 18.45 -39.56
N ARG A 406 23.17 17.49 -40.05
CA ARG A 406 21.94 17.06 -39.37
C ARG A 406 22.21 16.45 -37.99
N ALA A 407 23.30 15.69 -37.84
CA ALA A 407 23.70 15.14 -36.54
C ALA A 407 24.19 16.23 -35.57
N ILE A 408 25.00 17.19 -36.04
CA ILE A 408 25.47 18.32 -35.23
C ILE A 408 24.30 19.23 -34.81
N LEU A 409 23.36 19.51 -35.72
CA LEU A 409 22.12 20.24 -35.40
C LEU A 409 21.25 19.47 -34.39
N GLY A 410 21.14 18.15 -34.52
CA GLY A 410 20.42 17.30 -33.55
C GLY A 410 21.06 17.33 -32.15
N ILE A 411 22.39 17.24 -32.05
CA ILE A 411 23.12 17.35 -30.78
C ILE A 411 22.89 18.72 -30.13
N ASN A 412 22.92 19.80 -30.92
CA ASN A 412 22.65 21.15 -30.41
C ASN A 412 21.18 21.34 -29.99
N ALA A 413 20.21 20.76 -30.72
CA ALA A 413 18.80 20.80 -30.34
C ALA A 413 18.54 20.05 -29.02
N ILE A 414 19.15 18.87 -28.84
CA ILE A 414 19.10 18.12 -27.56
C ILE A 414 19.68 18.96 -26.42
N ARG A 415 20.81 19.65 -26.64
CA ARG A 415 21.42 20.53 -25.63
C ARG A 415 20.47 21.64 -25.19
N VAL A 416 19.85 22.36 -26.13
CA VAL A 416 18.88 23.43 -25.83
C VAL A 416 17.65 22.91 -25.08
N LEU A 417 17.11 21.75 -25.47
CA LEU A 417 15.98 21.12 -24.78
C LEU A 417 16.34 20.66 -23.36
N MET A 418 17.58 20.21 -23.14
CA MET A 418 18.06 19.85 -21.80
C MET A 418 18.34 21.07 -20.93
N ASP A 419 18.94 22.14 -21.47
CA ASP A 419 19.17 23.39 -20.73
C ASP A 419 17.82 24.00 -20.24
N ASP A 420 16.74 23.90 -21.04
CA ASP A 420 15.38 24.30 -20.66
C ASP A 420 14.75 23.37 -19.59
N ALA A 421 14.77 22.05 -19.84
CA ALA A 421 14.19 21.06 -18.92
C ALA A 421 14.89 21.02 -17.55
N VAL A 422 16.22 21.17 -17.53
CA VAL A 422 17.01 21.20 -16.29
C VAL A 422 16.89 22.54 -15.57
N GLY A 423 16.61 23.63 -16.29
CA GLY A 423 16.24 24.93 -15.73
C GLY A 423 15.00 24.90 -14.82
N GLY A 424 14.09 23.93 -15.01
CA GLY A 424 12.93 23.74 -14.14
C GLY A 424 13.23 23.12 -12.76
N ILE A 425 14.44 22.57 -12.54
CA ILE A 425 14.77 21.78 -11.35
C ILE A 425 15.08 22.68 -10.14
N GLN A 426 14.20 22.66 -9.14
CA GLN A 426 14.30 23.47 -7.91
C GLN A 426 15.52 23.13 -7.01
N ASN A 427 16.13 21.95 -7.16
CA ASN A 427 17.27 21.54 -6.33
C ASN A 427 18.60 21.96 -6.98
N GLU A 428 19.13 23.09 -6.51
CA GLU A 428 20.33 23.77 -7.03
C GLU A 428 21.64 22.96 -6.97
N LYS A 429 21.71 21.89 -6.18
CA LYS A 429 22.86 20.96 -6.19
C LYS A 429 22.68 19.86 -7.23
N TYR A 430 21.47 19.30 -7.32
CA TYR A 430 21.14 18.25 -8.28
C TYR A 430 21.15 18.78 -9.72
N ARG A 431 20.54 19.97 -9.94
CA ARG A 431 20.53 20.70 -11.21
C ARG A 431 21.92 20.85 -11.81
N ARG A 432 22.89 21.32 -11.02
CA ARG A 432 24.27 21.56 -11.50
C ARG A 432 25.05 20.28 -11.83
N GLY A 433 24.90 19.22 -11.03
CA GLY A 433 25.52 17.93 -11.36
C GLY A 433 24.99 17.37 -12.68
N LEU A 434 23.67 17.42 -12.86
CA LEU A 434 22.99 16.97 -14.07
C LEU A 434 23.39 17.81 -15.30
N GLU A 435 23.54 19.13 -15.15
CA GLU A 435 24.09 20.01 -16.18
C GLU A 435 25.55 19.68 -16.55
N GLU A 436 26.40 19.36 -15.58
CA GLU A 436 27.81 19.02 -15.83
C GLU A 436 27.91 17.68 -16.59
N GLU A 437 27.15 16.67 -16.18
CA GLU A 437 27.04 15.37 -16.89
C GLU A 437 26.51 15.53 -18.32
N PHE A 438 25.44 16.31 -18.55
CA PHE A 438 24.92 16.55 -19.90
C PHE A 438 25.87 17.38 -20.77
N LYS A 439 26.61 18.33 -20.19
CA LYS A 439 27.64 19.10 -20.92
C LYS A 439 28.78 18.18 -21.34
N GLU A 440 29.28 17.32 -20.45
CA GLU A 440 30.33 16.33 -20.79
C GLU A 440 29.85 15.34 -21.86
N ALA A 441 28.65 14.77 -21.72
CA ALA A 441 28.06 13.88 -22.71
C ALA A 441 27.92 14.55 -24.09
N GLY A 442 27.40 15.78 -24.14
CA GLY A 442 27.25 16.55 -25.38
C GLY A 442 28.59 16.90 -26.04
N HIS A 443 29.61 17.25 -25.26
CA HIS A 443 30.97 17.48 -25.77
C HIS A 443 31.65 16.19 -26.26
N SER A 444 31.45 15.06 -25.56
CA SER A 444 31.93 13.74 -25.97
C SER A 444 31.30 13.28 -27.29
N LEU A 445 29.98 13.41 -27.42
CA LEU A 445 29.22 13.06 -28.62
C LEU A 445 29.61 13.94 -29.82
N THR A 446 29.69 15.26 -29.64
CA THR A 446 30.20 16.19 -30.66
C THR A 446 31.61 15.80 -31.10
N SER A 447 32.50 15.48 -30.15
CA SER A 447 33.86 15.04 -30.44
C SER A 447 33.91 13.70 -31.17
N ALA A 448 32.99 12.76 -30.89
CA ALA A 448 32.86 11.51 -31.63
C ALA A 448 32.42 11.75 -33.08
N THR A 449 31.36 12.53 -33.31
CA THR A 449 30.88 12.92 -34.64
C THR A 449 31.98 13.61 -35.47
N ASN A 450 32.69 14.56 -34.87
CA ASN A 450 33.81 15.26 -35.51
C ASN A 450 35.02 14.35 -35.84
N ARG A 451 35.19 13.24 -35.12
CA ARG A 451 36.23 12.22 -35.40
C ARG A 451 35.79 11.28 -36.52
N GLY A 452 34.52 10.83 -36.51
CA GLY A 452 33.93 10.07 -37.62
C GLY A 452 34.02 10.82 -38.95
N TRP A 453 33.66 12.11 -38.94
CA TRP A 453 33.79 12.99 -40.10
C TRP A 453 35.20 13.07 -40.68
N LYS A 454 36.21 13.23 -39.82
CA LYS A 454 37.62 13.27 -40.23
C LYS A 454 38.10 11.95 -40.83
N ILE A 455 37.68 10.82 -40.24
CA ILE A 455 38.00 9.49 -40.77
C ILE A 455 37.36 9.29 -42.14
N PHE A 456 36.10 9.72 -42.32
CA PHE A 456 35.41 9.63 -43.61
C PHE A 456 36.10 10.43 -44.71
N ARG A 457 36.47 11.71 -44.47
CA ARG A 457 37.19 12.50 -45.50
C ARG A 457 38.52 11.87 -45.92
N LEU A 458 39.29 11.37 -44.96
CA LEU A 458 40.54 10.64 -45.24
C LEU A 458 40.33 9.36 -46.08
N LEU A 459 39.20 8.67 -45.90
CA LEU A 459 38.83 7.51 -46.72
C LEU A 459 38.26 7.89 -48.09
N ALA A 460 37.61 9.06 -48.19
CA ALA A 460 37.08 9.62 -49.43
C ALA A 460 38.13 10.35 -50.31
N GLY A 461 39.37 10.49 -49.82
CA GLY A 461 40.49 11.05 -50.58
C GLY A 461 40.53 12.57 -50.68
N LYS A 462 39.98 13.30 -49.68
CA LYS A 462 40.00 14.78 -49.61
C LYS A 462 40.49 15.29 -48.25
#